data_AF-X6NIS9-F1
#
_entry.id   AF-X6NIS9-F1
#
_cell.length_a   1.000
_cell.length_b   1.000
_cell.length_c   1.000
_cell.angle_alpha   90.00
_cell.angle_beta   90.00
_cell.angle_gamma   90.00
#
_symmetry.space_group_name_H-M   'P 1'
#
loop_
_entity.id
_entity.type
_entity.pdbx_description
1 polymer ?
#
loop_
_entity_poly.entity_id
_entity_poly.type
_entity_poly.pdbx_seq_one_letter_code
_entity_poly.pdbx_strand_id
1 'polypeptide(L)'
;MPLHNHPQMYGVNYVLSGYLLQNSYDLMDPSDPESAEFQQLLEDEWHQMSGDAISPHINKSFVCFCLKSAIFKTDKQTNNESTIAKKMSSNILQTNDWSAVLPHKQNLHHFVCLRDSSVLQILLPNYDNDQQRDCTWYEILDTVRSSQQYNDSDHYYGLPHYCYLQQVQEPLHYKSISVSFDGHL
;
A
#
# COMPACT_ATOMS: atom_id res chain seq x y z
N MET A 1 3.35 11.22 6.58
CA MET A 1 3.08 11.45 5.15
C MET A 1 2.21 10.30 4.66
N PRO A 2 0.95 10.55 4.26
CA PRO A 2 0.01 9.51 3.84
C PRO A 2 0.52 8.68 2.66
N LEU A 3 -0.15 7.58 2.33
CA LEU A 3 0.25 6.69 1.24
C LEU A 3 0.09 7.40 -0.11
N HIS A 4 1.18 7.44 -0.87
CA HIS A 4 1.22 8.09 -2.18
C HIS A 4 2.26 7.44 -3.08
N ASN A 5 2.21 7.77 -4.38
CA ASN A 5 3.13 7.27 -5.39
C ASN A 5 4.12 8.34 -5.90
N HIS A 6 5.07 7.91 -6.73
CA HIS A 6 6.08 8.73 -7.40
C HIS A 6 6.16 8.35 -8.89
N PRO A 7 5.15 8.67 -9.70
CA PRO A 7 5.01 8.16 -11.06
C PRO A 7 6.24 8.51 -11.92
N GLN A 8 6.85 7.48 -12.53
CA GLN A 8 8.02 7.62 -13.42
C GLN A 8 9.25 8.27 -12.76
N MET A 9 9.35 8.23 -11.44
CA MET A 9 10.43 8.87 -10.69
C MET A 9 11.29 7.84 -9.96
N TYR A 10 12.57 8.15 -9.91
CA TYR A 10 13.55 7.56 -9.02
C TYR A 10 13.71 8.47 -7.82
N GLY A 11 13.85 7.90 -6.64
CA GLY A 11 14.07 8.68 -5.45
C GLY A 11 14.94 7.99 -4.42
N VAL A 12 15.63 8.79 -3.63
CA VAL A 12 16.37 8.36 -2.45
C VAL A 12 15.84 9.14 -1.27
N ASN A 13 15.46 8.42 -0.22
CA ASN A 13 15.12 8.98 1.08
C ASN A 13 16.29 8.70 2.02
N TYR A 14 16.85 9.72 2.63
CA TYR A 14 17.93 9.61 3.62
C TYR A 14 17.47 10.21 4.95
N VAL A 15 17.53 9.44 6.03
CA VAL A 15 17.07 9.90 7.35
C VAL A 15 18.17 10.71 8.01
N LEU A 16 17.97 12.02 8.07
CA LEU A 16 18.91 12.98 8.71
C LEU A 16 18.83 12.90 10.24
N SER A 17 17.62 12.71 10.78
CA SER A 17 17.41 12.57 12.22
C SER A 17 16.10 11.84 12.53
N GLY A 18 16.02 11.22 13.72
CA GLY A 18 14.79 10.65 14.26
C GLY A 18 14.57 9.17 13.94
N TYR A 19 13.29 8.76 13.99
CA TYR A 19 12.82 7.40 13.79
C TYR A 19 11.45 7.41 13.10
N LEU A 20 11.34 6.71 11.98
CA LEU A 20 10.10 6.63 11.22
C LEU A 20 9.86 5.23 10.67
N LEU A 21 8.60 4.83 10.64
CA LEU A 21 8.14 3.64 9.95
C LEU A 21 7.89 4.00 8.48
N GLN A 22 8.52 3.27 7.57
CA GLN A 22 8.21 3.27 6.15
C GLN A 22 7.54 1.94 5.78
N ASN A 23 6.30 1.99 5.30
CA ASN A 23 5.75 0.86 4.56
C ASN A 23 5.76 1.20 3.08
N SER A 24 6.17 0.24 2.25
CA SER A 24 6.16 0.37 0.79
C SER A 24 5.29 -0.70 0.15
N TYR A 25 4.70 -0.35 -0.99
CA TYR A 25 3.79 -1.17 -1.77
C TYR A 25 4.07 -0.98 -3.25
N ASP A 26 3.73 -1.99 -4.05
CA ASP A 26 3.68 -1.91 -5.50
C ASP A 26 2.28 -2.29 -5.99
N LEU A 27 1.77 -1.53 -6.95
CA LEU A 27 0.52 -1.89 -7.63
C LEU A 27 0.75 -3.19 -8.39
N MET A 28 -0.21 -4.10 -8.26
CA MET A 28 -0.21 -5.35 -9.02
C MET A 28 -0.73 -5.07 -10.41
N ASP A 29 0.06 -5.42 -11.45
CA ASP A 29 -0.43 -5.42 -12.82
C ASP A 29 -1.33 -6.65 -13.02
N PRO A 30 -2.61 -6.50 -13.43
CA PRO A 30 -3.49 -7.65 -13.68
C PRO A 30 -2.95 -8.63 -14.72
N SER A 31 -2.03 -8.18 -15.58
CA SER A 31 -1.37 -9.02 -16.58
C SER A 31 -0.13 -9.76 -16.05
N ASP A 32 0.33 -9.44 -14.84
CA ASP A 32 1.42 -10.15 -14.17
C ASP A 32 0.96 -11.55 -13.73
N PRO A 33 1.69 -12.62 -14.09
CA PRO A 33 1.42 -13.98 -13.60
C PRO A 33 1.24 -14.07 -12.08
N GLU A 34 2.00 -13.28 -11.29
CA GLU A 34 1.88 -13.28 -9.82
C GLU A 34 0.51 -12.77 -9.35
N SER A 35 -0.08 -11.81 -10.08
CA SER A 35 -1.43 -11.31 -9.82
C SER A 35 -2.49 -12.36 -10.09
N ALA A 36 -2.34 -13.15 -11.16
CA ALA A 36 -3.26 -14.22 -11.51
C ALA A 36 -3.22 -15.36 -10.49
N GLU A 37 -2.03 -15.76 -10.03
CA GLU A 37 -1.87 -16.75 -8.96
C GLU A 37 -2.51 -16.29 -7.65
N PHE A 38 -2.37 -15.01 -7.30
CA PHE A 38 -3.02 -14.46 -6.12
C PHE A 38 -4.56 -14.42 -6.24
N GLN A 39 -5.09 -14.03 -7.40
CA GLN A 39 -6.53 -14.07 -7.65
C GLN A 39 -7.08 -15.49 -7.50
N GLN A 40 -6.36 -16.48 -8.02
CA GLN A 40 -6.72 -17.89 -7.85
C GLN A 40 -6.68 -18.33 -6.38
N LEU A 41 -5.65 -17.93 -5.62
CA LEU A 41 -5.56 -18.22 -4.17
C LEU A 41 -6.73 -17.63 -3.37
N LEU A 42 -7.15 -16.41 -3.71
CA LEU A 42 -8.32 -15.77 -3.10
C LEU A 42 -9.61 -16.53 -3.41
N GLU A 43 -9.78 -16.98 -4.65
CA GLU A 43 -10.92 -17.79 -5.08
C GLU A 43 -10.94 -19.15 -4.36
N ASP A 44 -9.79 -19.79 -4.22
CA ASP A 44 -9.64 -21.09 -3.57
C ASP A 44 -9.89 -20.99 -2.05
N GLU A 45 -9.34 -19.98 -1.35
CA GLU A 45 -9.65 -19.70 0.06
C GLU A 45 -11.16 -19.46 0.26
N TRP A 46 -11.81 -18.74 -0.67
CA TRP A 46 -13.27 -18.54 -0.63
C TRP A 46 -14.05 -19.86 -0.79
N HIS A 47 -13.65 -20.70 -1.73
CA HIS A 47 -14.27 -22.01 -1.94
C HIS A 47 -14.11 -22.93 -0.73
N GLN A 48 -12.95 -22.88 -0.05
CA GLN A 48 -12.69 -23.64 1.16
C GLN A 48 -13.50 -23.12 2.35
N MET A 49 -13.54 -21.80 2.59
CA MET A 49 -14.35 -21.18 3.64
C MET A 49 -15.86 -21.34 3.43
N SER A 50 -16.31 -21.49 2.19
CA SER A 50 -17.73 -21.67 1.85
C SER A 50 -18.16 -23.15 1.82
N GLY A 51 -17.20 -24.09 1.77
CA GLY A 51 -17.42 -25.54 1.81
C GLY A 51 -17.59 -26.12 3.22
N ASP A 52 -16.88 -25.56 4.21
CA ASP A 52 -16.94 -26.01 5.60
C ASP A 52 -18.06 -25.28 6.39
N ALA A 53 -19.28 -25.82 6.28
CA ALA A 53 -20.42 -25.65 7.19
C ALA A 53 -20.57 -24.28 7.90
N ILE A 54 -20.90 -23.23 7.15
CA ILE A 54 -21.58 -22.07 7.72
C ILE A 54 -22.99 -22.52 8.17
N SER A 55 -23.22 -22.48 9.48
CA SER A 55 -24.51 -22.76 10.12
C SER A 55 -25.69 -22.12 9.34
N PRO A 56 -26.81 -22.83 9.13
CA PRO A 56 -27.93 -22.40 8.28
C PRO A 56 -28.61 -21.09 8.71
N HIS A 57 -28.20 -20.50 9.84
CA HIS A 57 -28.71 -19.22 10.33
C HIS A 57 -27.91 -17.99 9.88
N ILE A 58 -26.75 -18.16 9.25
CA ILE A 58 -26.02 -17.03 8.66
C ILE A 58 -26.38 -16.96 7.18
N ASN A 59 -27.23 -15.99 6.86
CA ASN A 59 -27.76 -15.79 5.52
C ASN A 59 -26.59 -15.56 4.53
N LYS A 60 -26.32 -16.56 3.68
CA LYS A 60 -25.25 -16.54 2.67
C LYS A 60 -25.28 -15.26 1.82
N SER A 61 -26.45 -14.66 1.62
CA SER A 61 -26.63 -13.40 0.88
C SER A 61 -26.11 -12.15 1.60
N PHE A 62 -26.05 -12.13 2.94
CA PHE A 62 -25.60 -10.96 3.70
C PHE A 62 -24.07 -10.89 3.77
N VAL A 63 -23.39 -12.04 3.93
CA VAL A 63 -21.93 -12.14 3.85
C VAL A 63 -21.45 -11.99 2.39
N CYS A 64 -22.21 -12.53 1.44
CA CYS A 64 -21.97 -12.35 -0.01
C CYS A 64 -22.10 -10.88 -0.45
N PHE A 65 -23.02 -10.11 0.11
CA PHE A 65 -23.13 -8.68 -0.18
C PHE A 65 -21.93 -7.89 0.35
N CYS A 66 -21.45 -8.15 1.57
CA CYS A 66 -20.33 -7.38 2.15
C CYS A 66 -18.96 -7.68 1.53
N LEU A 67 -18.69 -8.91 1.04
CA LEU A 67 -17.39 -9.28 0.48
C LEU A 67 -17.30 -9.14 -1.05
N LYS A 68 -18.36 -9.43 -1.82
CA LYS A 68 -18.37 -9.09 -3.25
C LYS A 68 -18.42 -7.57 -3.48
N SER A 69 -19.07 -6.83 -2.59
CA SER A 69 -18.97 -5.36 -2.61
C SER A 69 -17.62 -4.86 -2.08
N ALA A 70 -16.82 -5.65 -1.36
CA ALA A 70 -15.44 -5.25 -1.02
C ALA A 70 -14.47 -5.48 -2.19
N ILE A 71 -14.68 -6.54 -2.98
CA ILE A 71 -13.88 -6.86 -4.17
C ILE A 71 -14.27 -5.97 -5.38
N PHE A 72 -15.52 -5.51 -5.45
CA PHE A 72 -16.02 -4.53 -6.43
C PHE A 72 -16.82 -3.43 -5.75
N LYS A 73 -16.19 -2.68 -4.83
CA LYS A 73 -16.76 -1.41 -4.35
C LYS A 73 -16.57 -0.37 -5.44
N THR A 74 -17.36 -0.50 -6.51
CA THR A 74 -17.81 0.68 -7.23
C THR A 74 -18.76 1.37 -6.26
N ASP A 75 -18.18 2.22 -5.41
CA ASP A 75 -18.98 3.12 -4.60
C ASP A 75 -19.74 3.98 -5.61
N LYS A 76 -21.05 3.77 -5.75
CA LYS A 76 -21.88 4.39 -6.80
C LYS A 76 -21.95 5.93 -6.70
N GLN A 77 -21.19 6.54 -5.80
CA GLN A 77 -21.02 7.99 -5.66
C GLN A 77 -19.63 8.50 -6.08
N THR A 78 -18.63 7.64 -6.29
CA THR A 78 -17.32 8.03 -6.83
C THR A 78 -16.86 6.95 -7.80
N ASN A 79 -16.63 7.27 -9.07
CA ASN A 79 -16.09 6.37 -10.10
C ASN A 79 -14.66 5.85 -9.82
N ASN A 80 -14.22 5.77 -8.56
CA ASN A 80 -12.87 5.39 -8.20
C ASN A 80 -12.81 3.89 -7.97
N GLU A 81 -12.37 3.16 -9.00
CA GLU A 81 -12.08 1.73 -8.94
C GLU A 81 -10.95 1.46 -7.93
N SER A 82 -11.11 0.40 -7.13
CA SER A 82 -10.06 -0.07 -6.22
C SER A 82 -9.03 -0.91 -6.98
N THR A 83 -7.74 -0.74 -6.67
CA THR A 83 -6.64 -1.53 -7.23
C THR A 83 -5.97 -2.41 -6.17
N ILE A 84 -5.42 -3.54 -6.57
CA ILE A 84 -4.66 -4.41 -5.65
C ILE A 84 -3.21 -3.94 -5.60
N ALA A 85 -2.61 -3.97 -4.41
CA ALA A 85 -1.19 -3.70 -4.20
C ALA A 85 -0.57 -4.74 -3.26
N LYS A 86 0.69 -5.07 -3.55
CA LYS A 86 1.52 -5.95 -2.72
C LYS A 86 2.40 -5.12 -1.81
N LYS A 87 2.39 -5.42 -0.51
CA LYS A 87 3.31 -4.82 0.46
C LYS A 87 4.72 -5.37 0.23
N MET A 88 5.65 -4.47 -0.03
CA MET A 88 7.04 -4.81 -0.36
C MET A 88 7.94 -4.76 0.87
N SER A 89 7.73 -3.80 1.76
CA SER A 89 8.51 -3.70 2.99
C SER A 89 7.77 -2.98 4.11
N SER A 90 8.27 -3.17 5.33
CA SER A 90 7.79 -2.56 6.57
C SER A 90 9.00 -2.27 7.45
N ASN A 91 9.68 -1.17 7.19
CA ASN A 91 10.98 -0.88 7.77
C ASN A 91 10.88 0.25 8.79
N ILE A 92 11.47 0.06 9.97
CA ILE A 92 11.78 1.18 10.85
C ILE A 92 13.11 1.74 10.39
N LEU A 93 13.11 2.99 9.95
CA LEU A 93 14.31 3.72 9.54
C LEU A 93 14.71 4.69 10.65
N GLN A 94 16.02 4.76 10.90
CA GLN A 94 16.64 5.65 11.88
C GLN A 94 17.71 6.52 11.20
N THR A 95 18.29 7.46 11.95
CA THR A 95 19.39 8.32 11.47
C THR A 95 20.46 7.53 10.72
N ASN A 96 20.86 8.04 9.55
CA ASN A 96 21.79 7.45 8.58
C ASN A 96 21.27 6.26 7.76
N ASP A 97 20.05 5.78 8.01
CA ASP A 97 19.40 4.83 7.11
C ASP A 97 18.92 5.54 5.84
N TRP A 98 18.76 4.75 4.79
CA TRP A 98 18.21 5.22 3.53
C TRP A 98 17.29 4.18 2.91
N SER A 99 16.42 4.66 2.02
CA SER A 99 15.59 3.83 1.15
C SER A 99 15.54 4.41 -0.26
N ALA A 100 15.23 3.56 -1.23
CA ALA A 100 15.03 3.99 -2.61
C ALA A 100 13.58 3.77 -3.04
N VAL A 101 13.13 4.59 -3.97
CA VAL A 101 11.89 4.41 -4.72
C VAL A 101 12.23 4.37 -6.19
N LEU A 102 11.63 3.42 -6.92
CA LEU A 102 11.82 3.23 -8.34
C LEU A 102 10.47 3.38 -9.06
N PRO A 103 10.46 3.68 -10.37
CA PRO A 103 9.21 3.87 -11.11
C PRO A 103 8.22 2.71 -11.02
N HIS A 104 8.72 1.47 -10.95
CA HIS A 104 7.93 0.24 -10.96
C HIS A 104 8.13 -0.61 -9.70
N LYS A 105 8.87 -0.09 -8.71
CA LYS A 105 9.20 -0.85 -7.50
C LYS A 105 9.33 0.04 -6.28
N GLN A 106 8.68 -0.37 -5.19
CA GLN A 106 8.48 0.41 -3.96
C GLN A 106 7.98 1.83 -4.25
N ASN A 107 7.18 1.97 -5.31
CA ASN A 107 6.77 3.29 -5.79
C ASN A 107 5.75 3.94 -4.86
N LEU A 108 4.90 3.13 -4.22
CA LEU A 108 3.97 3.60 -3.20
C LEU A 108 4.60 3.46 -1.83
N HIS A 109 4.52 4.51 -1.03
CA HIS A 109 4.92 4.42 0.37
C HIS A 109 4.21 5.45 1.23
N HIS A 110 4.25 5.20 2.54
CA HIS A 110 3.88 6.19 3.55
C HIS A 110 4.92 6.21 4.65
N PHE A 111 5.05 7.37 5.27
CA PHE A 111 5.91 7.56 6.44
C PHE A 111 5.06 7.88 7.66
N VAL A 112 5.31 7.14 8.74
CA VAL A 112 4.78 7.44 10.07
C VAL A 112 5.96 7.75 10.97
N CYS A 113 6.08 9.02 11.36
CA CYS A 113 7.09 9.43 12.34
C CYS A 113 6.77 8.79 13.70
N LEU A 114 7.72 8.05 14.24
CA LEU A 114 7.64 7.49 15.60
C LEU A 114 8.22 8.47 16.64
N ARG A 115 9.03 9.42 16.18
CA ARG A 115 9.52 10.61 16.88
C ARG A 115 9.68 11.75 15.88
N ASP A 116 9.94 12.97 16.37
CA ASP A 116 10.35 14.09 15.52
C ASP A 116 11.52 13.64 14.64
N SER A 117 11.34 13.74 13.33
CA SER A 117 12.23 13.16 12.33
C SER A 117 12.38 14.08 11.14
N SER A 118 13.54 14.04 10.50
CA SER A 118 13.83 14.78 9.28
C SER A 118 14.38 13.83 8.22
N VAL A 119 13.84 13.92 7.01
CA VAL A 119 14.24 13.09 5.87
C VAL A 119 14.63 14.00 4.72
N LEU A 120 15.82 13.77 4.17
CA LEU A 120 16.23 14.35 2.90
C LEU A 120 15.72 13.45 1.78
N GLN A 121 14.90 14.00 0.89
CA GLN A 121 14.42 13.30 -0.29
C GLN A 121 15.02 13.92 -1.55
N ILE A 122 15.66 13.08 -2.38
CA ILE A 122 16.13 13.46 -3.72
C ILE A 122 15.26 12.71 -4.71
N LEU A 123 14.53 13.44 -5.57
CA LEU A 123 13.63 12.88 -6.59
C LEU A 123 14.10 13.27 -7.98
N LEU A 124 14.08 12.31 -8.91
CA LEU A 124 14.52 12.47 -10.29
C LEU A 124 13.57 11.73 -11.24
N PRO A 125 12.97 12.39 -12.24
CA PRO A 125 12.94 13.84 -12.47
C PRO A 125 12.05 14.56 -11.43
N ASN A 126 11.92 15.88 -11.54
CA ASN A 126 10.93 16.63 -10.76
C ASN A 126 9.50 16.16 -11.09
N TYR A 127 8.59 16.37 -10.13
CA TYR A 127 7.15 16.35 -10.42
C TYR A 127 6.81 17.34 -11.55
N ASP A 128 5.85 16.97 -12.37
CA ASP A 128 5.47 17.71 -13.58
C ASP A 128 4.08 17.28 -14.04
N ASN A 129 3.11 18.17 -13.85
CA ASN A 129 1.72 17.95 -14.21
C ASN A 129 1.54 17.72 -15.73
N ASP A 130 2.31 18.42 -16.57
CA ASP A 130 2.20 18.32 -18.03
C ASP A 130 2.67 16.95 -18.53
N GLN A 131 3.57 16.31 -17.76
CA GLN A 131 4.07 14.97 -18.03
C GLN A 131 3.41 13.89 -17.16
N GLN A 132 2.26 14.19 -16.54
CA GLN A 132 1.49 13.27 -15.69
C GLN A 132 2.30 12.68 -14.53
N ARG A 133 3.27 13.45 -14.02
CA ARG A 133 4.04 13.08 -12.84
C ARG A 133 3.48 13.77 -11.60
N ASP A 134 2.18 13.66 -11.38
CA ASP A 134 1.55 14.19 -10.18
C ASP A 134 1.47 13.10 -9.10
N CYS A 135 1.77 13.49 -7.87
CA CYS A 135 1.61 12.64 -6.71
C CYS A 135 0.13 12.23 -6.55
N THR A 136 -0.14 10.93 -6.53
CA THR A 136 -1.46 10.35 -6.32
C THR A 136 -1.53 9.75 -4.93
N TRP A 137 -2.59 10.08 -4.18
CA TRP A 137 -2.83 9.60 -2.83
C TRP A 137 -3.72 8.35 -2.82
N TYR A 138 -3.46 7.47 -1.87
CA TYR A 138 -4.21 6.22 -1.72
C TYR A 138 -4.61 5.99 -0.26
N GLU A 139 -5.78 5.36 -0.07
CA GLU A 139 -6.18 4.77 1.20
C GLU A 139 -6.22 3.25 1.09
N ILE A 140 -5.82 2.58 2.18
CA ILE A 140 -5.93 1.13 2.29
C ILE A 140 -7.36 0.81 2.75
N LEU A 141 -8.12 0.15 1.89
CA LEU A 141 -9.50 -0.25 2.20
C LEU A 141 -9.55 -1.53 3.04
N ASP A 142 -8.75 -2.52 2.65
CA ASP A 142 -8.68 -3.82 3.31
C ASP A 142 -7.32 -4.47 3.08
N THR A 143 -6.93 -5.37 3.97
CA THR A 143 -5.69 -6.15 3.86
C THR A 143 -6.03 -7.62 3.77
N VAL A 144 -5.57 -8.27 2.70
CA VAL A 144 -5.67 -9.71 2.55
C VAL A 144 -4.44 -10.34 3.20
N ARG A 145 -4.68 -11.15 4.24
CA ARG A 145 -3.67 -12.02 4.81
C ARG A 145 -3.96 -13.44 4.35
N SER A 146 -3.03 -14.07 3.65
CA SER A 146 -3.11 -15.51 3.40
C SER A 146 -3.16 -16.22 4.76
N SER A 147 -4.15 -17.08 4.92
CA SER A 147 -4.52 -17.70 6.20
C SER A 147 -3.68 -18.94 6.54
N GLN A 148 -2.60 -19.22 5.82
CA GLN A 148 -1.75 -20.37 6.10
C GLN A 148 -0.88 -20.15 7.35
N GLN A 149 -1.47 -20.41 8.52
CA GLN A 149 -0.72 -20.78 9.73
C GLN A 149 -0.03 -22.14 9.48
N TYR A 150 1.23 -22.11 9.04
CA TYR A 150 2.11 -23.28 9.15
C TYR A 150 2.80 -23.25 10.52
N ASN A 151 2.57 -24.31 11.29
CA ASN A 151 3.33 -24.62 12.50
C ASN A 151 4.76 -24.97 12.09
N ASP A 152 5.66 -23.99 12.01
CA ASP A 152 7.09 -24.29 12.05
C ASP A 152 7.87 -23.11 12.66
N SER A 153 8.65 -23.43 13.69
CA SER A 153 9.23 -22.47 14.62
C SER A 153 10.52 -21.80 14.12
N ASP A 154 10.73 -21.67 12.80
CA ASP A 154 12.03 -21.20 12.32
C ASP A 154 12.05 -20.28 11.09
N HIS A 155 10.94 -19.89 10.46
CA HIS A 155 10.97 -18.96 9.31
C HIS A 155 9.82 -17.94 9.36
N TYR A 156 10.05 -16.81 10.04
CA TYR A 156 9.15 -15.63 10.04
C TYR A 156 9.28 -14.82 8.73
N TYR A 157 9.16 -15.50 7.59
CA TYR A 157 9.14 -14.93 6.24
C TYR A 157 8.14 -15.75 5.43
N GLY A 158 7.22 -15.12 4.70
CA GLY A 158 6.79 -15.77 3.45
C GLY A 158 5.38 -15.57 2.90
N LEU A 159 4.45 -14.88 3.57
CA LEU A 159 3.18 -14.56 2.91
C LEU A 159 3.17 -13.12 2.43
N PRO A 160 3.02 -12.86 1.12
CA PRO A 160 2.84 -11.50 0.61
C PRO A 160 1.60 -10.88 1.25
N HIS A 161 1.80 -9.73 1.91
CA HIS A 161 0.71 -8.93 2.44
C HIS A 161 0.11 -8.12 1.30
N TYR A 162 -1.05 -8.51 0.80
CA TYR A 162 -1.78 -7.74 -0.22
C TYR A 162 -2.79 -6.80 0.42
N CYS A 163 -3.17 -5.76 -0.33
CA CYS A 163 -4.19 -4.83 0.10
C CYS A 163 -4.95 -4.25 -1.10
N TYR A 164 -6.18 -3.84 -0.85
CA TYR A 164 -6.96 -3.03 -1.78
C TYR A 164 -6.70 -1.56 -1.50
N LEU A 165 -6.29 -0.83 -2.52
CA LEU A 165 -6.05 0.60 -2.49
C LEU A 165 -7.15 1.33 -3.25
N GLN A 166 -7.62 2.43 -2.69
CA GLN A 166 -8.48 3.38 -3.38
C GLN A 166 -7.73 4.68 -3.59
N GLN A 167 -7.77 5.21 -4.82
CA GLN A 167 -7.28 6.56 -5.07
C GLN A 167 -8.19 7.58 -4.40
N VAL A 168 -7.58 8.50 -3.66
CA VAL A 168 -8.27 9.56 -2.92
C VAL A 168 -7.70 10.93 -3.28
N GLN A 169 -8.44 11.98 -2.93
CA GLN A 169 -7.88 13.33 -2.87
C GLN A 169 -6.88 13.44 -1.71
N GLU A 170 -6.06 14.49 -1.70
CA GLU A 170 -5.15 14.76 -0.58
C GLU A 170 -5.92 14.68 0.77
N PRO A 171 -5.46 13.85 1.73
CA PRO A 171 -6.18 13.67 2.98
C PRO A 171 -6.36 14.98 3.75
N LEU A 172 -7.58 15.30 4.18
CA LEU A 172 -7.92 16.57 4.84
C LEU A 172 -7.11 16.88 6.12
N HIS A 173 -6.59 15.84 6.77
CA HIS A 173 -5.78 15.94 7.98
C HIS A 173 -4.27 16.08 7.68
N TYR A 174 -3.86 15.94 6.43
CA TYR A 174 -2.49 16.20 5.99
C TYR A 174 -2.32 17.68 5.66
N LYS A 175 -1.19 18.24 6.06
CA LYS A 175 -0.80 19.62 5.73
C LYS A 175 0.69 19.63 5.43
N SER A 176 1.05 20.24 4.31
CA SER A 176 2.42 20.58 3.98
C SER A 176 2.62 22.09 4.19
N ILE A 177 3.70 22.46 4.86
CA ILE A 177 4.09 23.86 5.06
C ILE A 177 5.50 24.01 4.49
N SER A 178 5.63 24.81 3.44
CA SER A 178 6.93 25.16 2.88
C SER A 178 7.58 26.24 3.74
N VAL A 179 8.84 26.00 4.11
CA VAL A 179 9.69 26.96 4.83
C VAL A 179 10.91 27.29 3.97
N SER A 180 11.44 28.50 4.12
CA SER A 180 12.67 28.87 3.42
C SER A 180 13.87 28.13 4.02
N PHE A 181 14.72 27.58 3.16
CA PHE A 181 15.98 26.97 3.59
C PHE A 181 17.02 28.06 3.87
N ASP A 182 17.59 28.07 5.07
CA ASP A 182 18.57 29.07 5.52
C ASP A 182 20.04 28.66 5.31
N GLY A 183 20.27 27.44 4.80
CA GLY A 183 21.60 26.93 4.49
C GLY A 183 22.22 26.04 5.57
N HIS A 184 21.55 25.81 6.70
CA HIS A 184 22.04 24.95 7.77
C HIS A 184 21.25 23.63 7.83
N LEU A 185 21.95 22.50 7.68
CA LEU A 185 21.45 21.13 7.90
C LEU A 185 22.06 20.55 9.18
#